data_AF-A0A924RAV0-F1
#
_entry.id   AF-A0A924RAV0-F1
#
_cell.length_a   1.000
_cell.length_b   1.000
_cell.length_c   1.000
_cell.angle_alpha   90.00
_cell.angle_beta   90.00
_cell.angle_gamma   90.00
#
_symmetry.space_group_name_H-M   'P 1'
#
loop_
_entity.id
_entity.type
_entity.pdbx_description
1 polymer ?
#
loop_
_entity_poly.entity_id
_entity_poly.type
_entity_poly.pdbx_seq_one_letter_code
_entity_poly.pdbx_strand_id
1 'polypeptide(L)'
;MSRFLTLLSLVIIAVGVALPTAYTTFVHSQRDIVIGAHDATIQPDFSGYAHIDFGPLIPRVRLPTDAPLGIGGTVNLGDSQVTKLDQLVARDAVIASQPKGEIAAARTSIISMLVEAALRALGTALLVVIALVLAWRAIGPERRRVLLASARRPSTRQVVGSAALGVVVVGALVLVAVPERPRSDSSTWVPISSVFPQLPADDVLDRLEIAEGASTTGGKALIEGALSTYRQSVTFYGRLAERAGTVDVRTPLAGETTALVVTDRHDNIGMDPVARTIARRAEATMLIDLGDDTSNGASWEAFSINSLAREFRGLDVVAVAGNHDQGTSVVGQMRDKGFGVLNGKPVTAGGVRFLGGSDPRSSGLTAGYTGNESDNIAAITAQDQALTEAACKEGDVSVLAVHSPSSAKKAAASGCVDLVLSGHLHRQVGPTSGTGLNGRSTVTLTTGTAGGAVYAFALGSKLRRSAQVTIVTFAGGKPVGLQPVNFEPGGLIKAADYIPVVTSPR
;
A
#
# COMPACT_ATOMS: atom_id res chain seq x y z
N MET A 1 44.59 21.94 -26.60
CA MET A 1 43.90 21.28 -25.47
C MET A 1 44.09 19.79 -25.64
N SER A 2 44.51 19.08 -24.58
CA SER A 2 44.52 17.62 -24.59
C SER A 2 43.09 17.10 -24.73
N ARG A 3 42.90 15.91 -25.34
CA ARG A 3 41.58 15.26 -25.43
C ARG A 3 40.90 15.17 -24.05
N PHE A 4 41.70 15.01 -23.00
CA PHE A 4 41.28 15.02 -21.61
C PHE A 4 40.60 16.33 -21.18
N LEU A 5 41.19 17.49 -21.48
CA LEU A 5 40.59 18.79 -21.15
C LEU A 5 39.25 19.01 -21.85
N THR A 6 39.13 18.57 -23.11
CA THR A 6 37.85 18.65 -23.85
C THR A 6 36.79 17.76 -23.23
N LEU A 7 37.15 16.53 -22.85
CA LEU A 7 36.22 15.61 -22.20
C LEU A 7 35.76 16.15 -20.84
N LEU A 8 36.69 16.68 -20.05
CA LEU A 8 36.41 17.29 -18.75
C LEU A 8 35.46 18.50 -18.90
N SER A 9 35.69 19.38 -19.87
CA SER A 9 34.78 20.51 -20.13
C SER A 9 33.37 20.06 -20.50
N LEU A 10 33.23 19.03 -21.33
CA LEU A 10 31.91 18.48 -21.68
C LEU A 10 31.22 17.85 -20.48
N VAL A 11 31.95 17.17 -19.61
CA VAL A 11 31.41 16.61 -18.36
C VAL A 11 30.95 17.73 -17.42
N ILE A 12 31.75 18.79 -17.24
CA ILE A 12 31.36 19.94 -16.42
C ILE A 12 30.08 20.60 -16.95
N ILE A 13 29.98 20.77 -18.27
CA ILE A 13 28.76 21.30 -18.89
C ILE A 13 27.57 20.35 -18.67
N ALA A 14 27.77 19.05 -18.88
CA ALA A 14 26.72 18.05 -18.67
C ALA A 14 26.22 18.07 -17.22
N VAL A 15 27.11 18.10 -16.23
CA VAL A 15 26.76 18.18 -14.80
C VAL A 15 26.10 19.51 -14.48
N GLY A 16 26.62 20.61 -15.03
CA GLY A 16 26.08 21.95 -14.86
C GLY A 16 24.65 22.09 -15.39
N VAL A 17 24.27 21.35 -16.43
CA VAL A 17 22.89 21.28 -16.93
C VAL A 17 22.06 20.26 -16.14
N ALA A 18 22.61 19.07 -15.89
CA ALA A 18 21.89 17.96 -15.27
C ALA A 18 21.43 18.29 -13.85
N LEU A 19 22.30 18.85 -13.00
CA LEU A 19 21.94 19.08 -11.59
C LEU A 19 20.77 20.08 -11.42
N PRO A 20 20.78 21.28 -12.04
CA PRO A 20 19.64 22.18 -12.02
C PRO A 20 18.38 21.58 -12.64
N THR A 21 18.52 20.87 -13.76
CA THR A 21 17.38 20.23 -14.42
C THR A 21 16.75 19.17 -13.53
N ALA A 22 17.56 18.34 -12.86
CA ALA A 22 17.07 17.33 -11.93
C ALA A 22 16.38 17.98 -10.73
N TYR A 23 17.05 18.98 -10.13
CA TYR A 23 16.52 19.73 -9.00
C TYR A 23 15.15 20.37 -9.33
N THR A 24 15.09 21.18 -10.40
CA THR A 24 13.86 21.88 -10.78
C THR A 24 12.77 20.91 -11.17
N THR A 25 13.09 19.83 -11.89
CA THR A 25 12.09 18.84 -12.29
C THR A 25 11.54 18.09 -11.08
N PHE A 26 12.39 17.79 -10.10
CA PHE A 26 11.98 17.09 -8.88
C PHE A 26 11.05 17.98 -8.04
N VAL A 27 11.47 19.18 -7.64
CA VAL A 27 10.66 20.02 -6.71
C VAL A 27 9.36 20.56 -7.32
N HIS A 28 9.27 20.64 -8.65
CA HIS A 28 8.04 21.03 -9.37
C HIS A 28 7.23 19.83 -9.85
N SER A 29 7.67 18.60 -9.57
CA SER A 29 6.86 17.43 -9.87
C SER A 29 5.74 17.30 -8.84
N GLN A 30 4.55 17.01 -9.32
CA GLN A 30 3.38 16.74 -8.49
C GLN A 30 2.79 15.41 -8.95
N ARG A 31 2.32 14.60 -8.02
CA ARG A 31 1.70 13.32 -8.33
C ARG A 31 0.44 13.12 -7.50
N ASP A 32 -0.63 12.76 -8.20
CA ASP A 32 -1.87 12.36 -7.56
C ASP A 32 -1.67 10.96 -6.99
N ILE A 33 -1.98 10.81 -5.70
CA ILE A 33 -1.89 9.58 -4.95
C ILE A 33 -3.09 9.47 -4.03
N VAL A 34 -3.41 8.26 -3.61
CA VAL A 34 -4.34 8.05 -2.51
C VAL A 34 -3.52 7.95 -1.24
N ILE A 35 -3.83 8.78 -0.24
CA ILE A 35 -3.28 8.66 1.11
C ILE A 35 -4.41 8.60 2.12
N GLY A 36 -4.39 7.55 2.94
CA GLY A 36 -5.43 7.31 3.91
C GLY A 36 -6.78 7.29 3.24
N ALA A 37 -7.68 8.19 3.61
CA ALA A 37 -9.02 8.22 3.03
C ALA A 37 -9.30 9.43 2.13
N HIS A 38 -8.26 9.92 1.47
CA HIS A 38 -8.28 11.09 0.62
C HIS A 38 -7.64 10.81 -0.74
N ASP A 39 -8.20 11.44 -1.77
CA ASP A 39 -7.42 11.76 -2.95
C ASP A 39 -6.46 12.89 -2.57
N ALA A 40 -5.17 12.68 -2.76
CA ALA A 40 -4.12 13.57 -2.29
C ALA A 40 -3.13 13.89 -3.40
N THR A 41 -2.42 15.00 -3.24
CA THR A 41 -1.29 15.32 -4.12
C THR A 41 -0.01 15.37 -3.31
N ILE A 42 1.02 14.71 -3.80
CA ILE A 42 2.36 14.75 -3.21
C ILE A 42 3.28 15.59 -4.07
N GLN A 43 4.01 16.48 -3.41
CA GLN A 43 5.05 17.30 -4.01
C GLN A 43 6.33 17.15 -3.18
N PRO A 44 7.44 16.67 -3.75
CA PRO A 44 8.66 16.48 -3.01
C PRO A 44 9.40 17.81 -2.83
N ASP A 45 10.14 17.91 -1.74
CA ASP A 45 10.95 19.08 -1.43
C ASP A 45 12.27 18.66 -0.75
N PHE A 46 13.05 19.65 -0.32
CA PHE A 46 14.28 19.44 0.45
C PHE A 46 14.20 20.07 1.85
N SER A 47 13.00 20.10 2.43
CA SER A 47 12.77 20.67 3.76
C SER A 47 13.27 19.77 4.89
N GLY A 48 13.43 18.47 4.63
CA GLY A 48 13.68 17.45 5.63
C GLY A 48 12.42 17.03 6.40
N TYR A 49 11.25 17.56 6.07
CA TYR A 49 9.98 17.30 6.74
C TYR A 49 8.93 16.74 5.76
N ALA A 50 8.07 15.88 6.28
CA ALA A 50 6.82 15.49 5.64
C ALA A 50 5.72 16.41 6.17
N HIS A 51 5.30 17.36 5.36
CA HIS A 51 4.18 18.27 5.67
C HIS A 51 2.87 17.61 5.22
N ILE A 52 1.85 17.64 6.06
CA ILE A 52 0.52 17.17 5.72
C ILE A 52 -0.44 18.35 5.88
N ASP A 53 -1.07 18.71 4.76
CA ASP A 53 -2.07 19.76 4.69
C ASP A 53 -3.47 19.13 4.61
N PHE A 54 -4.29 19.40 5.61
CA PHE A 54 -5.66 18.92 5.73
C PHE A 54 -6.69 19.96 5.23
N GLY A 55 -6.22 21.05 4.61
CA GLY A 55 -7.04 22.18 4.21
C GLY A 55 -7.31 23.17 5.35
N PRO A 56 -8.34 24.03 5.22
CA PRO A 56 -8.49 25.20 6.09
C PRO A 56 -9.03 24.90 7.50
N LEU A 57 -9.67 23.75 7.70
CA LEU A 57 -10.42 23.44 8.93
C LEU A 57 -9.60 22.69 9.98
N ILE A 58 -8.58 21.95 9.55
CA ILE A 58 -7.71 21.15 10.41
C ILE A 58 -6.30 21.75 10.29
N PRO A 59 -5.58 21.95 11.40
CA PRO A 59 -4.24 22.50 11.33
C PRO A 59 -3.28 21.56 10.61
N ARG A 60 -2.35 22.19 9.88
CA ARG A 60 -1.28 21.47 9.21
C ARG A 60 -0.34 20.88 10.22
N VAL A 61 0.20 19.72 9.89
CA VAL A 61 1.19 19.03 10.72
C VAL A 61 2.43 18.75 9.90
N ARG A 62 3.57 18.59 10.58
CA ARG A 62 4.80 18.12 9.95
C ARG A 62 5.52 17.13 10.84
N LEU A 63 6.23 16.20 10.21
CA LEU A 63 7.12 15.26 10.87
C LEU A 63 8.50 15.29 10.22
N PRO A 64 9.60 15.24 10.99
CA PRO A 64 10.93 15.13 10.43
C PRO A 64 11.08 13.78 9.70
N THR A 65 11.68 13.80 8.53
CA THR A 65 11.94 12.61 7.71
C THR A 65 13.34 12.07 7.96
N ASP A 66 13.49 10.75 7.85
CA ASP A 66 14.79 10.09 7.97
C ASP A 66 15.45 9.90 6.57
N ALA A 67 15.00 10.66 5.57
CA ALA A 67 15.48 10.54 4.20
C ALA A 67 16.83 11.27 4.01
N PRO A 68 17.75 10.72 3.19
CA PRO A 68 19.04 11.36 2.95
C PRO A 68 18.88 12.71 2.23
N LEU A 69 19.89 13.58 2.37
CA LEU A 69 19.97 14.88 1.68
C LEU A 69 18.82 15.85 2.02
N GLY A 70 18.14 15.64 3.15
CA GLY A 70 17.02 16.49 3.57
C GLY A 70 15.79 16.36 2.67
N ILE A 71 15.62 15.24 1.95
CA ILE A 71 14.44 15.03 1.11
C ILE A 71 13.20 15.00 2.00
N GLY A 72 12.29 15.94 1.76
CA GLY A 72 10.98 15.99 2.38
C GLY A 72 9.88 15.90 1.32
N GLY A 73 8.69 16.32 1.73
CA GLY A 73 7.59 16.50 0.80
C GLY A 73 6.37 17.06 1.50
N THR A 74 5.50 17.66 0.70
CA THR A 74 4.20 18.16 1.12
C THR A 74 3.12 17.27 0.54
N VAL A 75 2.24 16.78 1.40
CA VAL A 75 1.04 16.00 1.07
C VAL A 75 -0.16 16.89 1.28
N ASN A 76 -0.81 17.30 0.20
CA ASN A 76 -2.06 18.04 0.27
C ASN A 76 -3.21 17.04 0.17
N LEU A 77 -3.95 16.87 1.26
CA LEU A 77 -5.14 16.03 1.28
C LEU A 77 -6.29 16.79 0.62
N GLY A 78 -6.86 16.19 -0.42
CA GLY A 78 -8.02 16.69 -1.11
C GLY A 78 -9.32 16.13 -0.54
N ASP A 79 -10.31 16.00 -1.41
CA ASP A 79 -11.64 15.55 -1.04
C ASP A 79 -11.65 14.14 -0.45
N SER A 80 -12.67 13.90 0.37
CA SER A 80 -12.94 12.65 1.04
C SER A 80 -14.41 12.28 0.85
N GLN A 81 -14.69 10.98 0.80
CA GLN A 81 -16.06 10.45 0.69
C GLN A 81 -16.89 10.66 1.97
N VAL A 82 -16.27 11.07 3.08
CA VAL A 82 -16.97 11.31 4.35
C VAL A 82 -17.44 12.75 4.42
N THR A 83 -18.75 12.94 4.56
CA THR A 83 -19.41 14.25 4.57
C THR A 83 -19.43 14.94 5.94
N LYS A 84 -19.02 14.24 7.00
CA LYS A 84 -18.98 14.78 8.38
C LYS A 84 -17.54 14.87 8.89
N LEU A 85 -17.14 16.07 9.31
CA LEU A 85 -15.77 16.37 9.71
C LEU A 85 -15.28 15.54 10.91
N ASP A 86 -16.13 15.31 11.91
CA ASP A 86 -15.82 14.51 13.09
C ASP A 86 -15.52 13.03 12.73
N GLN A 87 -16.31 12.47 11.82
CA GLN A 87 -16.11 11.11 11.31
C GLN A 87 -14.84 10.99 10.47
N LEU A 88 -14.55 12.02 9.66
CA LEU A 88 -13.34 12.09 8.85
C LEU A 88 -12.09 12.09 9.73
N VAL A 89 -12.04 13.02 10.70
CA VAL A 89 -10.92 13.15 11.64
C VAL A 89 -10.72 11.88 12.46
N ALA A 90 -11.80 11.25 12.94
CA ALA A 90 -11.71 9.99 13.67
C ALA A 90 -11.16 8.86 12.78
N ARG A 91 -11.59 8.78 11.51
CA ARG A 91 -11.09 7.78 10.56
C ARG A 91 -9.61 7.98 10.27
N ASP A 92 -9.20 9.21 9.98
CA ASP A 92 -7.80 9.54 9.70
C ASP A 92 -6.91 9.26 10.91
N ALA A 93 -7.41 9.48 12.13
CA ALA A 93 -6.70 9.11 13.35
C ALA A 93 -6.45 7.59 13.46
N VAL A 94 -7.43 6.76 13.08
CA VAL A 94 -7.23 5.30 13.07
C VAL A 94 -6.28 4.88 11.95
N ILE A 95 -6.39 5.45 10.75
CA ILE A 95 -5.43 5.17 9.66
C ILE A 95 -4.01 5.57 10.08
N ALA A 96 -3.86 6.76 10.67
CA ALA A 96 -2.59 7.27 11.19
C ALA A 96 -2.00 6.41 12.31
N SER A 97 -2.82 5.62 13.04
CA SER A 97 -2.34 4.65 14.03
C SER A 97 -1.62 3.45 13.42
N GLN A 98 -1.73 3.25 12.11
CA GLN A 98 -1.04 2.20 11.34
C GLN A 98 -0.42 2.79 10.05
N PRO A 99 0.46 3.81 10.15
CA PRO A 99 0.79 4.69 9.03
C PRO A 99 1.79 4.07 8.05
N LYS A 100 2.40 2.94 8.39
CA LYS A 100 3.57 2.39 7.68
C LYS A 100 3.28 2.05 6.21
N GLY A 101 2.04 1.69 5.87
CA GLY A 101 1.61 1.35 4.51
C GLY A 101 1.61 2.58 3.61
N GLU A 102 0.99 3.64 4.12
CA GLU A 102 0.91 4.93 3.46
C GLU A 102 2.28 5.60 3.34
N ILE A 103 3.12 5.51 4.38
CA ILE A 103 4.51 5.98 4.33
C ILE A 103 5.30 5.24 3.22
N ALA A 104 5.13 3.93 3.09
CA ALA A 104 5.80 3.15 2.04
C ALA A 104 5.30 3.54 0.64
N ALA A 105 3.99 3.77 0.47
CA ALA A 105 3.40 4.23 -0.78
C ALA A 105 3.93 5.63 -1.16
N ALA A 106 3.86 6.60 -0.24
CA ALA A 106 4.38 7.95 -0.45
C ALA A 106 5.88 7.96 -0.78
N ARG A 107 6.68 7.17 -0.06
CA ARG A 107 8.12 7.01 -0.33
C ARG A 107 8.38 6.46 -1.73
N THR A 108 7.61 5.46 -2.16
CA THR A 108 7.74 4.87 -3.50
C THR A 108 7.44 5.90 -4.58
N SER A 109 6.39 6.72 -4.38
CA SER A 109 6.05 7.81 -5.28
C SER A 109 7.16 8.85 -5.37
N ILE A 110 7.68 9.35 -4.25
CA ILE A 110 8.80 10.32 -4.24
C ILE A 110 10.05 9.75 -4.92
N ILE A 111 10.41 8.49 -4.66
CA ILE A 111 11.56 7.85 -5.30
C ILE A 111 11.35 7.75 -6.82
N SER A 112 10.16 7.40 -7.28
CA SER A 112 9.88 7.35 -8.72
C SER A 112 9.98 8.73 -9.37
N MET A 113 9.49 9.78 -8.71
CA MET A 113 9.62 11.17 -9.16
C MET A 113 11.10 11.61 -9.23
N LEU A 114 11.91 11.19 -8.25
CA LEU A 114 13.36 11.45 -8.25
C LEU A 114 14.06 10.76 -9.44
N VAL A 115 13.72 9.49 -9.71
CA VAL A 115 14.27 8.75 -10.85
C VAL A 115 13.85 9.38 -12.17
N GLU A 116 12.59 9.74 -12.33
CA GLU A 116 12.09 10.43 -13.52
C GLU A 116 12.80 11.79 -13.73
N ALA A 117 12.99 12.57 -12.67
CA ALA A 117 13.71 13.83 -12.73
C ALA A 117 15.19 13.64 -13.12
N ALA A 118 15.86 12.63 -12.55
CA ALA A 118 17.24 12.28 -12.91
C ALA A 118 17.37 11.83 -14.37
N LEU A 119 16.45 10.99 -14.86
CA LEU A 119 16.45 10.55 -16.25
C LEU A 119 16.22 11.71 -17.23
N ARG A 120 15.27 12.60 -16.92
CA ARG A 120 15.03 13.82 -17.71
C ARG A 120 16.27 14.72 -17.72
N ALA A 121 16.92 14.90 -16.57
CA ALA A 121 18.14 15.68 -16.47
C ALA A 121 19.31 15.11 -17.29
N LEU A 122 19.51 13.78 -17.23
CA LEU A 122 20.51 13.09 -18.05
C LEU A 122 20.22 13.24 -19.55
N GLY A 123 18.95 13.08 -19.94
CA GLY A 123 18.50 13.28 -21.33
C GLY A 123 18.78 14.70 -21.81
N THR A 124 18.39 15.72 -21.03
CA THR A 124 18.62 17.12 -21.36
C THR A 124 20.11 17.47 -21.43
N ALA A 125 20.91 16.99 -20.48
CA ALA A 125 22.36 17.22 -20.48
C ALA A 125 23.03 16.58 -21.71
N LEU A 126 22.63 15.35 -22.07
CA LEU A 126 23.13 14.68 -23.27
C LEU A 126 22.77 15.45 -24.54
N LEU A 127 21.53 15.93 -24.67
CA LEU A 127 21.10 16.74 -25.81
C LEU A 127 21.91 18.04 -25.94
N VAL A 128 22.15 18.74 -24.82
CA VAL A 128 22.96 19.96 -24.81
C VAL A 128 24.41 19.67 -25.22
N VAL A 129 25.02 18.61 -24.70
CA VAL A 129 26.37 18.19 -25.09
C VAL A 129 26.44 17.84 -26.58
N ILE A 130 25.48 17.08 -27.10
CA ILE A 130 25.40 16.74 -28.52
C ILE A 130 25.27 18.01 -29.36
N ALA A 131 24.38 18.93 -28.99
CA ALA A 131 24.20 20.20 -29.70
C ALA A 131 25.49 21.04 -29.73
N LEU A 132 26.21 21.13 -28.60
CA LEU A 132 27.50 21.83 -28.53
C LEU A 132 28.56 21.16 -29.40
N VAL A 133 28.64 19.84 -29.41
CA VAL A 133 29.58 19.09 -30.26
C VAL A 133 29.26 19.28 -31.73
N LEU A 134 27.98 19.24 -32.12
CA LEU A 134 27.53 19.46 -33.49
C LEU A 134 27.78 20.91 -33.93
N ALA A 135 27.49 21.89 -33.08
CA ALA A 135 27.78 23.30 -33.34
C ALA A 135 29.28 23.54 -33.50
N TRP A 136 30.10 22.97 -32.61
CA TRP A 136 31.56 23.01 -32.75
C TRP A 136 32.01 22.35 -34.06
N ARG A 137 31.38 21.24 -34.45
CA ARG A 137 31.61 20.57 -35.74
C ARG A 137 31.28 21.46 -36.93
N ALA A 138 30.16 22.16 -36.91
CA ALA A 138 29.68 23.04 -37.97
C ALA A 138 30.58 24.27 -38.22
N ILE A 139 31.27 24.80 -37.20
CA ILE A 139 32.17 25.98 -37.34
C ILE A 139 33.32 25.76 -38.34
N GLY A 140 33.71 24.50 -38.62
CA GLY A 140 34.78 24.16 -39.56
C GLY A 140 36.21 24.35 -39.02
N PRO A 141 37.21 23.65 -39.60
CA PRO A 141 38.57 23.58 -39.06
C PRO A 141 39.38 24.90 -39.17
N GLU A 142 39.07 25.75 -40.15
CA GLU A 142 39.76 27.04 -40.32
C GLU A 142 39.35 28.07 -39.27
N ARG A 143 38.04 28.28 -39.07
CA ARG A 143 37.54 29.19 -38.03
C ARG A 143 37.90 28.72 -36.63
N ARG A 144 37.97 27.40 -36.37
CA ARG A 144 38.45 26.88 -35.08
C ARG A 144 39.90 27.29 -34.80
N ARG A 145 40.78 27.27 -35.80
CA ARG A 145 42.18 27.71 -35.64
C ARG A 145 42.27 29.19 -35.30
N VAL A 146 41.44 30.02 -35.93
CA VAL A 146 41.35 31.45 -35.63
C VAL A 146 40.84 31.71 -34.21
N LEU A 147 39.79 31.01 -33.78
CA LEU A 147 39.23 31.09 -32.42
C LEU A 147 40.23 30.64 -31.35
N LEU A 148 40.96 29.55 -31.60
CA LEU A 148 41.99 29.03 -30.68
C LEU A 148 43.22 29.94 -30.62
N ALA A 149 43.60 30.57 -31.73
CA ALA A 149 44.70 31.54 -31.76
C ALA A 149 44.36 32.83 -31.01
N SER A 150 43.13 33.33 -31.19
CA SER A 150 42.64 34.52 -30.48
C SER A 150 42.43 34.27 -28.97
N ALA A 151 42.12 33.04 -28.55
CA ALA A 151 42.06 32.68 -27.14
C ALA A 151 43.42 32.72 -26.41
N ARG A 152 44.56 32.64 -27.12
CA ARG A 152 45.91 32.71 -26.53
C ARG A 152 46.40 34.13 -26.25
N ARG A 153 45.86 35.13 -26.94
CA ARG A 153 46.11 36.56 -26.72
C ARG A 153 44.79 37.31 -26.73
N PRO A 154 43.96 37.12 -25.69
CA PRO A 154 42.62 37.69 -25.67
C PRO A 154 42.70 39.21 -25.61
N SER A 155 41.95 39.88 -26.48
CA SER A 155 41.76 41.33 -26.36
C SER A 155 40.88 41.66 -25.15
N THR A 156 41.01 42.86 -24.59
CA THR A 156 40.22 43.31 -23.42
C THR A 156 38.71 43.16 -23.66
N ARG A 157 38.24 43.41 -24.90
CA ARG A 157 36.84 43.24 -25.30
C ARG A 157 36.37 41.78 -25.25
N GLN A 158 37.24 40.83 -25.62
CA GLN A 158 36.92 39.40 -25.58
C GLN A 158 36.88 38.87 -24.14
N VAL A 159 37.76 39.34 -23.26
CA VAL A 159 37.72 39.00 -21.83
C VAL A 159 36.40 39.48 -21.22
N VAL A 160 36.03 40.74 -21.46
CA VAL A 160 34.78 41.33 -20.97
C VAL A 160 33.55 40.58 -21.52
N GLY A 161 33.53 40.26 -22.82
CA GLY A 161 32.43 39.51 -23.43
C GLY A 161 32.29 38.09 -22.90
N SER A 162 33.41 37.39 -22.66
CA SER A 162 33.42 36.04 -22.09
C SER A 162 32.99 36.03 -20.63
N ALA A 163 33.43 37.02 -19.86
CA ALA A 163 32.99 37.22 -18.48
C ALA A 163 31.49 37.54 -18.44
N ALA A 164 30.98 38.42 -19.31
CA ALA A 164 29.56 38.72 -19.41
C ALA A 164 28.73 37.48 -19.78
N LEU A 165 29.16 36.69 -20.76
CA LEU A 165 28.49 35.44 -21.12
C LEU A 165 28.53 34.43 -19.96
N GLY A 166 29.67 34.30 -19.29
CA GLY A 166 29.81 33.47 -18.08
C GLY A 166 28.83 33.91 -17.00
N VAL A 167 28.70 35.21 -16.75
CA VAL A 167 27.73 35.78 -15.81
C VAL A 167 26.29 35.54 -16.25
N VAL A 168 25.98 35.61 -17.55
CA VAL A 168 24.63 35.31 -18.06
C VAL A 168 24.30 33.83 -17.93
N VAL A 169 25.24 32.93 -18.25
CA VAL A 169 25.04 31.48 -18.12
C VAL A 169 24.93 31.07 -16.65
N VAL A 170 25.81 31.59 -15.79
CA VAL A 170 25.72 31.40 -14.33
C VAL A 170 24.43 32.03 -13.81
N GLY A 171 24.05 33.21 -14.27
CA GLY A 171 22.81 33.88 -13.90
C GLY A 171 21.57 33.10 -14.31
N ALA A 172 21.54 32.55 -15.52
CA ALA A 172 20.46 31.68 -16.00
C ALA A 172 20.43 30.36 -15.22
N LEU A 173 21.59 29.74 -14.97
CA LEU A 173 21.71 28.56 -14.10
C LEU A 173 21.20 28.84 -12.70
N VAL A 174 21.56 29.98 -12.12
CA VAL A 174 21.11 30.44 -10.81
C VAL A 174 19.60 30.72 -10.85
N LEU A 175 19.05 31.36 -11.87
CA LEU A 175 17.60 31.58 -11.98
C LEU A 175 16.80 30.28 -12.13
N VAL A 176 17.38 29.25 -12.72
CA VAL A 176 16.74 27.92 -12.86
C VAL A 176 16.98 27.03 -11.63
N ALA A 177 18.14 27.15 -10.98
CA ALA A 177 18.56 26.28 -9.88
C ALA A 177 18.27 26.88 -8.50
N VAL A 178 18.16 28.20 -8.37
CA VAL A 178 17.77 28.85 -7.12
C VAL A 178 16.30 28.58 -6.96
N PRO A 179 15.89 27.83 -5.91
CA PRO A 179 14.48 27.68 -5.63
C PRO A 179 13.86 29.06 -5.51
N GLU A 180 12.74 29.28 -6.19
CA GLU A 180 11.81 30.30 -5.73
C GLU A 180 11.66 30.06 -4.24
N ARG A 181 12.01 31.04 -3.40
CA ARG A 181 11.82 30.89 -1.97
C ARG A 181 10.33 30.57 -1.83
N PRO A 182 9.95 29.38 -1.34
CA PRO A 182 8.55 29.09 -1.12
C PRO A 182 8.03 30.27 -0.30
N ARG A 183 6.89 30.85 -0.70
CA ARG A 183 6.25 31.93 0.06
C ARG A 183 6.31 31.48 1.51
N SER A 184 7.11 32.17 2.33
CA SER A 184 7.44 31.67 3.65
C SER A 184 6.13 31.51 4.37
N ASP A 185 5.76 30.25 4.59
CA ASP A 185 4.61 29.98 5.41
C ASP A 185 4.97 30.51 6.79
N SER A 186 4.37 31.61 7.18
CA SER A 186 4.63 32.29 8.46
C SER A 186 4.08 31.49 9.64
N SER A 187 3.89 30.18 9.45
CA SER A 187 3.36 29.28 10.46
C SER A 187 4.46 29.02 11.48
N THR A 188 4.23 29.46 12.70
CA THR A 188 5.02 29.02 13.85
C THR A 188 4.70 27.56 14.10
N TRP A 189 5.72 26.71 14.12
CA TRP A 189 5.55 25.28 14.38
C TRP A 189 5.88 25.00 15.84
N VAL A 190 4.99 24.27 16.51
CA VAL A 190 5.16 23.91 17.91
C VAL A 190 4.99 22.39 18.08
N PRO A 191 5.73 21.74 19.00
CA PRO A 191 5.51 20.33 19.31
C PRO A 191 4.06 20.08 19.73
N ILE A 192 3.46 18.98 19.29
CA ILE A 192 2.06 18.69 19.64
C ILE A 192 1.85 18.60 21.16
N SER A 193 2.88 18.15 21.90
CA SER A 193 2.89 18.07 23.36
C SER A 193 2.83 19.44 24.06
N SER A 194 3.24 20.54 23.41
CA SER A 194 3.09 21.87 24.01
C SER A 194 1.65 22.38 23.95
N VAL A 195 0.88 21.95 22.94
CA VAL A 195 -0.55 22.28 22.79
C VAL A 195 -1.42 21.33 23.62
N PHE A 196 -1.00 20.06 23.69
CA PHE A 196 -1.67 18.97 24.40
C PHE A 196 -0.72 18.31 25.42
N PRO A 197 -0.45 18.93 26.58
CA PRO A 197 0.54 18.46 27.55
C PRO A 197 0.15 17.14 28.25
N GLN A 198 -1.11 16.72 28.10
CA GLN A 198 -1.64 15.49 28.69
C GLN A 198 -1.33 14.25 27.81
N LEU A 199 -0.63 14.43 26.69
CA LEU A 199 -0.24 13.33 25.81
C LEU A 199 0.90 12.53 26.46
N PRO A 200 0.77 11.19 26.58
CA PRO A 200 1.88 10.34 26.98
C PRO A 200 2.91 10.29 25.84
N ALA A 201 4.12 9.83 26.19
CA ALA A 201 5.17 9.56 25.20
C ALA A 201 4.68 8.55 24.14
N ASP A 202 4.96 8.85 22.88
CA ASP A 202 4.63 8.05 21.71
C ASP A 202 5.61 8.40 20.59
N ASP A 203 6.23 7.39 19.98
CA ASP A 203 7.32 7.57 18.99
C ASP A 203 6.95 8.50 17.82
N VAL A 204 5.67 8.55 17.43
CA VAL A 204 5.18 9.40 16.34
C VAL A 204 4.79 10.77 16.88
N LEU A 205 3.98 10.82 17.94
CA LEU A 205 3.50 12.09 18.49
C LEU A 205 4.64 12.95 19.06
N ASP A 206 5.68 12.35 19.60
CA ASP A 206 6.84 13.06 20.17
C ASP A 206 7.65 13.83 19.09
N ARG A 207 7.55 13.39 17.83
CA ARG A 207 8.18 14.03 16.67
C ARG A 207 7.23 14.95 15.89
N LEU A 208 5.95 14.95 16.24
CA LEU A 208 4.90 15.64 15.50
C LEU A 208 4.85 17.11 15.90
N GLU A 209 4.94 17.99 14.91
CA GLU A 209 4.75 19.43 15.08
C GLU A 209 3.48 19.89 14.39
N ILE A 210 2.80 20.85 15.01
CA ILE A 210 1.53 21.41 14.54
C ILE A 210 1.71 22.90 14.24
N ALA A 211 1.08 23.38 13.17
CA ALA A 211 1.07 24.81 12.86
C ALA A 211 0.21 25.56 13.88
N GLU A 212 0.79 26.60 14.50
CA GLU A 212 0.05 27.50 15.39
C GLU A 212 -0.91 28.39 14.58
N GLY A 213 -2.15 28.57 15.06
CA GLY A 213 -3.13 29.40 14.37
C GLY A 213 -4.57 29.17 14.80
N ALA A 214 -5.50 29.82 14.10
CA ALA A 214 -6.93 29.78 14.42
C ALA A 214 -7.54 28.37 14.32
N SER A 215 -7.08 27.54 13.38
CA SER A 215 -7.54 26.15 13.23
C SER A 215 -7.11 25.26 14.41
N THR A 216 -5.92 25.50 14.99
CA THR A 216 -5.46 24.79 16.20
C THR A 216 -6.28 25.19 17.42
N THR A 217 -6.57 26.48 17.60
CA THR A 217 -7.36 26.99 18.73
C THR A 217 -8.85 26.61 18.62
N GLY A 218 -9.45 26.80 17.44
CA GLY A 218 -10.85 26.50 17.18
C GLY A 218 -11.16 25.00 17.03
N GLY A 219 -10.18 24.22 16.59
CA GLY A 219 -10.29 22.77 16.37
C GLY A 219 -9.82 21.91 17.55
N LYS A 220 -9.46 22.50 18.69
CA LYS A 220 -8.81 21.80 19.81
C LYS A 220 -9.55 20.53 20.25
N ALA A 221 -10.88 20.60 20.44
CA ALA A 221 -11.68 19.45 20.86
C ALA A 221 -11.73 18.34 19.80
N LEU A 222 -11.75 18.67 18.51
CA LEU A 222 -11.70 17.70 17.42
C LEU A 222 -10.35 16.98 17.40
N ILE A 223 -9.25 17.73 17.57
CA ILE A 223 -7.89 17.20 17.63
C ILE A 223 -7.71 16.31 18.87
N GLU A 224 -8.23 16.71 20.03
CA GLU A 224 -8.23 15.86 21.24
C GLU A 224 -8.97 14.54 21.02
N GLY A 225 -10.12 14.59 20.35
CA GLY A 225 -10.87 13.39 19.94
C GLY A 225 -10.07 12.49 18.99
N ALA A 226 -9.37 13.08 18.02
CA ALA A 226 -8.49 12.39 17.09
C ALA A 226 -7.35 11.69 17.83
N LEU A 227 -6.63 12.42 18.70
CA LEU A 227 -5.51 11.91 19.48
C LEU A 227 -5.94 10.80 20.44
N SER A 228 -7.11 10.95 21.07
CA SER A 228 -7.71 9.90 21.90
C SER A 228 -7.98 8.62 21.08
N THR A 229 -8.56 8.79 19.88
CA THR A 229 -8.85 7.67 18.95
C THR A 229 -7.58 6.98 18.48
N TYR A 230 -6.57 7.75 18.06
CA TYR A 230 -5.24 7.25 17.69
C TYR A 230 -4.62 6.43 18.83
N ARG A 231 -4.54 7.02 20.04
CA ARG A 231 -3.93 6.36 21.21
C ARG A 231 -4.66 5.09 21.59
N GLN A 232 -5.98 5.11 21.59
CA GLN A 232 -6.79 3.94 21.88
C GLN A 232 -6.50 2.82 20.86
N SER A 233 -6.40 3.16 19.58
CA SER A 233 -6.06 2.24 18.50
C SER A 233 -4.68 1.61 18.68
N VAL A 234 -3.64 2.43 18.81
CA VAL A 234 -2.24 1.98 19.02
C VAL A 234 -2.16 1.07 20.26
N THR A 235 -2.76 1.49 21.37
CA THR A 235 -2.71 0.75 22.63
C THR A 235 -3.47 -0.57 22.56
N PHE A 236 -4.61 -0.62 21.88
CA PHE A 236 -5.41 -1.83 21.76
C PHE A 236 -4.74 -2.85 20.85
N TYR A 237 -4.44 -2.48 19.60
CA TYR A 237 -3.86 -3.40 18.62
C TYR A 237 -2.41 -3.76 18.95
N GLY A 238 -1.64 -2.83 19.54
CA GLY A 238 -0.29 -3.10 20.03
C GLY A 238 -0.27 -4.21 21.10
N ARG A 239 -1.11 -4.08 22.14
CA ARG A 239 -1.26 -5.13 23.16
C ARG A 239 -1.81 -6.43 22.59
N LEU A 240 -2.72 -6.35 21.61
CA LEU A 240 -3.26 -7.55 20.96
C LEU A 240 -2.19 -8.28 20.16
N ALA A 241 -1.31 -7.55 19.45
CA ALA A 241 -0.19 -8.13 18.72
C ALA A 241 0.87 -8.74 19.67
N GLU A 242 1.16 -8.09 20.80
CA GLU A 242 2.03 -8.65 21.84
C GLU A 242 1.47 -9.97 22.37
N ARG A 243 0.18 -10.00 22.75
CA ARG A 243 -0.50 -11.21 23.20
C ARG A 243 -0.52 -12.29 22.13
N ALA A 244 -0.71 -11.94 20.86
CA ALA A 244 -0.65 -12.89 19.76
C ALA A 244 0.71 -13.61 19.69
N GLY A 245 1.79 -12.94 20.12
CA GLY A 245 3.13 -13.52 20.21
C GLY A 245 3.27 -14.63 21.25
N THR A 246 2.36 -14.73 22.22
CA THR A 246 2.38 -15.76 23.28
C THR A 246 1.31 -16.83 23.10
N VAL A 247 0.48 -16.74 22.05
CA VAL A 247 -0.54 -17.77 21.78
C VAL A 247 0.16 -19.05 21.33
N ASP A 248 -0.31 -20.16 21.87
CA ASP A 248 0.09 -21.48 21.41
C ASP A 248 -0.72 -21.85 20.17
N VAL A 249 -0.02 -21.95 19.04
CA VAL A 249 -0.56 -22.39 17.76
C VAL A 249 0.34 -23.48 17.25
N ARG A 250 -0.22 -24.41 16.48
CA ARG A 250 0.56 -25.51 15.93
C ARG A 250 1.58 -24.98 14.93
N THR A 251 2.83 -25.41 15.08
CA THR A 251 3.90 -25.25 14.07
C THR A 251 3.93 -26.46 13.15
N PRO A 252 4.36 -26.33 11.88
CA PRO A 252 4.45 -27.46 10.95
C PRO A 252 5.45 -28.53 11.43
N LEU A 253 5.13 -29.80 11.19
CA LEU A 253 6.06 -30.93 11.30
C LEU A 253 6.97 -30.99 10.06
N ALA A 254 7.96 -31.88 10.10
CA ALA A 254 8.83 -32.14 8.96
C ALA A 254 8.01 -32.53 7.71
N GLY A 255 8.20 -31.79 6.62
CA GLY A 255 7.47 -31.98 5.36
C GLY A 255 6.11 -31.28 5.28
N GLU A 256 5.71 -30.55 6.33
CA GLU A 256 4.51 -29.70 6.32
C GLU A 256 4.85 -28.23 6.04
N THR A 257 3.90 -27.51 5.47
CA THR A 257 3.90 -26.05 5.36
C THR A 257 2.59 -25.50 5.91
N THR A 258 2.60 -24.24 6.34
CA THR A 258 1.40 -23.58 6.87
C THR A 258 1.08 -22.32 6.06
N ALA A 259 -0.21 -22.02 5.96
CA ALA A 259 -0.71 -20.75 5.45
C ALA A 259 -1.62 -20.10 6.51
N LEU A 260 -1.67 -18.77 6.49
CA LEU A 260 -2.69 -18.02 7.23
C LEU A 260 -3.82 -17.64 6.27
N VAL A 261 -5.06 -17.75 6.72
CA VAL A 261 -6.26 -17.31 6.01
C VAL A 261 -6.80 -16.05 6.67
N VAL A 262 -7.03 -15.02 5.87
CA VAL A 262 -7.72 -13.78 6.25
C VAL A 262 -8.88 -13.53 5.30
N THR A 263 -9.89 -12.81 5.78
CA THR A 263 -11.10 -12.45 5.02
C THR A 263 -11.87 -11.37 5.77
N ASP A 264 -12.72 -10.62 5.08
CA ASP A 264 -13.64 -9.65 5.67
C ASP A 264 -12.91 -8.69 6.64
N ARG A 265 -11.78 -8.12 6.18
CA ARG A 265 -10.99 -7.15 6.95
C ARG A 265 -11.74 -5.81 7.05
N HIS A 266 -12.50 -5.44 6.00
CA HIS A 266 -13.31 -4.22 5.96
C HIS A 266 -12.56 -2.99 6.47
N ASP A 267 -11.39 -2.77 5.88
CA ASP A 267 -10.44 -1.70 6.21
C ASP A 267 -9.77 -1.75 7.57
N ASN A 268 -10.04 -2.75 8.43
CA ASN A 268 -9.44 -2.80 9.76
C ASN A 268 -7.97 -3.25 9.75
N ILE A 269 -7.10 -2.37 9.25
CA ILE A 269 -5.65 -2.56 9.17
C ILE A 269 -4.96 -2.74 10.53
N GLY A 270 -5.63 -2.39 11.63
CA GLY A 270 -5.13 -2.62 13.00
C GLY A 270 -4.92 -4.10 13.32
N MET A 271 -5.67 -4.99 12.64
CA MET A 271 -5.53 -6.44 12.79
C MET A 271 -4.37 -7.04 11.98
N ASP A 272 -3.83 -6.35 10.98
CA ASP A 272 -2.79 -6.92 10.11
C ASP A 272 -1.51 -7.30 10.88
N PRO A 273 -0.96 -6.46 11.79
CA PRO A 273 0.19 -6.85 12.60
C PRO A 273 -0.12 -7.99 13.58
N VAL A 274 -1.37 -8.08 14.05
CA VAL A 274 -1.85 -9.16 14.93
C VAL A 274 -1.90 -10.48 14.16
N ALA A 275 -2.55 -10.48 12.99
CA ALA A 275 -2.63 -11.61 12.07
C ALA A 275 -1.23 -12.04 11.62
N ARG A 276 -0.35 -11.09 11.27
CA ARG A 276 1.05 -11.37 10.93
C ARG A 276 1.79 -12.04 12.09
N THR A 277 1.53 -11.65 13.33
CA THR A 277 2.15 -12.30 14.49
C THR A 277 1.68 -13.74 14.64
N ILE A 278 0.39 -14.03 14.45
CA ILE A 278 -0.10 -15.42 14.38
C ILE A 278 0.54 -16.19 13.22
N ALA A 279 0.65 -15.61 12.03
CA ALA A 279 1.34 -16.23 10.90
C ALA A 279 2.80 -16.57 11.24
N ARG A 280 3.55 -15.68 11.90
CA ARG A 280 4.93 -15.99 12.33
C ARG A 280 4.97 -17.14 13.33
N ARG A 281 4.05 -17.16 14.30
CA ARG A 281 3.95 -18.23 15.32
C ARG A 281 3.61 -19.58 14.70
N ALA A 282 2.79 -19.59 13.66
CA ALA A 282 2.44 -20.77 12.89
C ALA A 282 3.48 -21.13 11.82
N GLU A 283 4.58 -20.37 11.69
CA GLU A 283 5.60 -20.50 10.63
C GLU A 283 5.01 -20.45 9.20
N ALA A 284 3.96 -19.65 9.01
CA ALA A 284 3.25 -19.57 7.74
C ALA A 284 4.16 -19.03 6.62
N THR A 285 4.18 -19.75 5.51
CA THR A 285 4.92 -19.39 4.29
C THR A 285 4.04 -18.70 3.24
N MET A 286 2.73 -18.68 3.47
CA MET A 286 1.72 -18.13 2.55
C MET A 286 0.59 -17.43 3.31
N LEU A 287 0.02 -16.41 2.67
CA LEU A 287 -1.27 -15.80 3.03
C LEU A 287 -2.32 -16.19 1.98
N ILE A 288 -3.48 -16.64 2.44
CA ILE A 288 -4.69 -16.84 1.63
C ILE A 288 -5.67 -15.75 2.05
N ASP A 289 -5.92 -14.80 1.15
CA ASP A 289 -6.88 -13.72 1.35
C ASP A 289 -8.17 -14.04 0.58
N LEU A 290 -9.30 -14.09 1.30
CA LEU A 290 -10.60 -14.44 0.74
C LEU A 290 -11.49 -13.21 0.48
N GLY A 291 -10.95 -11.99 0.53
CA GLY A 291 -11.63 -10.78 0.09
C GLY A 291 -12.50 -10.10 1.14
N ASP A 292 -13.22 -9.06 0.72
CA ASP A 292 -13.78 -8.00 1.58
C ASP A 292 -12.69 -7.32 2.41
N ASP A 293 -11.60 -6.99 1.74
CA ASP A 293 -10.49 -6.24 2.30
C ASP A 293 -10.85 -4.77 2.56
N THR A 294 -11.77 -4.24 1.76
CA THR A 294 -12.24 -2.87 1.78
C THR A 294 -13.70 -2.77 2.19
N SER A 295 -14.20 -1.57 2.50
CA SER A 295 -15.62 -1.37 2.80
C SER A 295 -16.47 -1.16 1.57
N ASN A 296 -15.95 -0.56 0.50
CA ASN A 296 -16.75 -0.25 -0.68
C ASN A 296 -15.98 -0.30 -2.01
N GLY A 297 -14.74 -0.81 -2.03
CA GLY A 297 -13.97 -1.04 -3.24
C GLY A 297 -13.45 0.24 -3.89
N ALA A 298 -13.55 1.38 -3.22
CA ALA A 298 -13.13 2.64 -3.78
C ALA A 298 -11.61 2.76 -3.84
N SER A 299 -11.11 3.59 -4.77
CA SER A 299 -9.68 3.88 -4.89
C SER A 299 -9.06 4.40 -3.60
N TRP A 300 -9.82 5.18 -2.81
CA TRP A 300 -9.33 5.73 -1.53
C TRP A 300 -9.03 4.64 -0.49
N GLU A 301 -9.58 3.43 -0.61
CA GLU A 301 -9.36 2.34 0.35
C GLU A 301 -8.02 1.61 0.12
N ALA A 302 -7.14 2.18 -0.72
CA ALA A 302 -5.82 1.62 -1.03
C ALA A 302 -4.95 1.36 0.21
N PHE A 303 -5.18 2.11 1.28
CA PHE A 303 -4.48 1.88 2.55
C PHE A 303 -4.70 0.48 3.11
N SER A 304 -5.86 -0.13 2.86
CA SER A 304 -6.17 -1.49 3.33
C SER A 304 -5.25 -2.52 2.68
N ILE A 305 -5.11 -2.47 1.35
CA ILE A 305 -4.24 -3.37 0.58
C ILE A 305 -2.77 -3.04 0.82
N ASN A 306 -2.40 -1.76 0.94
CA ASN A 306 -1.04 -1.34 1.30
C ASN A 306 -0.59 -1.92 2.64
N SER A 307 -1.50 -1.95 3.63
CA SER A 307 -1.19 -2.51 4.94
C SER A 307 -0.99 -4.02 4.89
N LEU A 308 -1.89 -4.74 4.23
CA LEU A 308 -1.78 -6.19 4.08
C LEU A 308 -0.48 -6.59 3.35
N ALA A 309 -0.20 -5.96 2.21
CA ALA A 309 1.00 -6.22 1.42
C ALA A 309 2.29 -5.95 2.20
N ARG A 310 2.31 -4.91 3.04
CA ARG A 310 3.47 -4.58 3.89
C ARG A 310 3.68 -5.64 4.97
N GLU A 311 2.64 -5.96 5.74
CA GLU A 311 2.75 -6.86 6.89
C GLU A 311 3.12 -8.28 6.47
N PHE A 312 2.60 -8.74 5.33
CA PHE A 312 2.85 -10.09 4.81
C PHE A 312 3.92 -10.15 3.72
N ARG A 313 4.70 -9.08 3.54
CA ARG A 313 5.84 -9.06 2.63
C ARG A 313 6.77 -10.25 2.88
N GLY A 314 7.14 -10.92 1.78
CA GLY A 314 8.00 -12.10 1.80
C GLY A 314 7.26 -13.42 1.93
N LEU A 315 5.92 -13.41 2.06
CA LEU A 315 5.08 -14.60 1.86
C LEU A 315 4.48 -14.60 0.45
N ASP A 316 4.18 -15.79 -0.07
CA ASP A 316 3.29 -15.93 -1.21
C ASP A 316 1.88 -15.47 -0.78
N VAL A 317 1.21 -14.65 -1.59
CA VAL A 317 -0.17 -14.20 -1.32
C VAL A 317 -1.07 -14.70 -2.43
N VAL A 318 -2.06 -15.52 -2.10
CA VAL A 318 -3.14 -15.94 -2.99
C VAL A 318 -4.40 -15.22 -2.57
N ALA A 319 -5.07 -14.53 -3.49
CA ALA A 319 -6.17 -13.63 -3.15
C ALA A 319 -7.39 -13.84 -4.05
N VAL A 320 -8.57 -13.57 -3.51
CA VAL A 320 -9.80 -13.28 -4.25
C VAL A 320 -10.41 -12.00 -3.69
N ALA A 321 -11.05 -11.19 -4.53
CA ALA A 321 -11.80 -10.03 -4.05
C ALA A 321 -13.20 -10.45 -3.59
N GLY A 322 -13.73 -9.75 -2.59
CA GLY A 322 -15.10 -9.95 -2.11
C GLY A 322 -16.11 -9.00 -2.77
N ASN A 323 -17.36 -9.07 -2.34
CA ASN A 323 -18.44 -8.22 -2.88
C ASN A 323 -18.34 -6.74 -2.43
N HIS A 324 -17.56 -6.44 -1.40
CA HIS A 324 -17.22 -5.07 -1.03
C HIS A 324 -16.03 -4.53 -1.81
N ASP A 325 -15.16 -5.37 -2.37
CA ASP A 325 -13.98 -4.98 -3.16
C ASP A 325 -14.31 -4.66 -4.64
N GLN A 326 -15.45 -4.01 -4.83
CA GLN A 326 -16.07 -3.79 -6.13
C GLN A 326 -15.24 -2.93 -7.09
N GLY A 327 -15.50 -3.12 -8.39
CA GLY A 327 -14.80 -2.43 -9.47
C GLY A 327 -13.44 -3.05 -9.76
N THR A 328 -12.60 -2.31 -10.50
CA THR A 328 -11.26 -2.78 -10.90
C THR A 328 -10.16 -2.29 -9.97
N SER A 329 -10.47 -1.36 -9.07
CA SER A 329 -9.48 -0.67 -8.24
C SER A 329 -8.78 -1.63 -7.27
N VAL A 330 -9.53 -2.30 -6.38
CA VAL A 330 -8.95 -3.19 -5.36
C VAL A 330 -8.19 -4.35 -5.99
N VAL A 331 -8.80 -5.04 -6.95
CA VAL A 331 -8.14 -6.14 -7.70
C VAL A 331 -6.89 -5.65 -8.43
N GLY A 332 -6.91 -4.44 -8.99
CA GLY A 332 -5.74 -3.81 -9.60
C GLY A 332 -4.63 -3.59 -8.57
N GLN A 333 -4.98 -3.01 -7.41
CA GLN A 333 -4.03 -2.78 -6.32
C GLN A 333 -3.43 -4.08 -5.79
N MET A 334 -4.23 -5.14 -5.58
CA MET A 334 -3.75 -6.46 -5.17
C MET A 334 -2.68 -6.97 -6.15
N ARG A 335 -2.93 -6.87 -7.47
CA ARG A 335 -1.97 -7.26 -8.51
C ARG A 335 -0.72 -6.38 -8.50
N ASP A 336 -0.87 -5.08 -8.32
CA ASP A 336 0.24 -4.13 -8.24
C ASP A 336 1.13 -4.40 -7.02
N LYS A 337 0.58 -4.96 -5.94
CA LYS A 337 1.33 -5.45 -4.77
C LYS A 337 1.89 -6.86 -4.93
N GLY A 338 1.67 -7.51 -6.08
CA GLY A 338 2.19 -8.83 -6.40
C GLY A 338 1.33 -9.99 -5.88
N PHE A 339 0.08 -9.76 -5.51
CA PHE A 339 -0.80 -10.85 -5.05
C PHE A 339 -1.22 -11.72 -6.24
N GLY A 340 -1.25 -13.03 -6.02
CA GLY A 340 -1.79 -14.03 -6.94
C GLY A 340 -3.32 -14.03 -6.92
N VAL A 341 -3.94 -13.07 -7.61
CA VAL A 341 -5.40 -12.96 -7.68
C VAL A 341 -6.00 -14.04 -8.57
N LEU A 342 -6.78 -14.95 -7.99
CA LEU A 342 -7.41 -16.06 -8.70
C LEU A 342 -8.53 -15.58 -9.64
N ASN A 343 -8.64 -16.22 -10.81
CA ASN A 343 -9.51 -15.76 -11.91
C ASN A 343 -10.27 -16.89 -12.62
N GLY A 344 -10.57 -17.97 -11.91
CA GLY A 344 -11.25 -19.17 -12.42
C GLY A 344 -10.33 -20.17 -13.08
N LYS A 345 -9.00 -19.94 -13.05
CA LYS A 345 -7.99 -20.89 -13.55
C LYS A 345 -7.14 -21.42 -12.39
N PRO A 346 -6.69 -22.69 -12.46
CA PRO A 346 -5.81 -23.23 -11.45
C PRO A 346 -4.46 -22.53 -11.41
N VAL A 347 -3.97 -22.25 -10.20
CA VAL A 347 -2.67 -21.63 -9.95
C VAL A 347 -1.95 -22.45 -8.88
N THR A 348 -0.63 -22.54 -8.95
CA THR A 348 0.19 -23.18 -7.91
C THR A 348 1.02 -22.13 -7.20
N ALA A 349 0.87 -22.06 -5.89
CA ALA A 349 1.62 -21.19 -4.98
C ALA A 349 2.05 -22.02 -3.77
N GLY A 350 3.27 -21.81 -3.24
CA GLY A 350 3.77 -22.59 -2.09
C GLY A 350 3.62 -24.12 -2.17
N GLY A 351 3.64 -24.69 -3.39
CA GLY A 351 3.42 -26.13 -3.62
C GLY A 351 1.96 -26.61 -3.51
N VAL A 352 1.01 -25.72 -3.32
CA VAL A 352 -0.43 -26.01 -3.22
C VAL A 352 -1.14 -25.58 -4.51
N ARG A 353 -2.05 -26.42 -5.01
CA ARG A 353 -2.83 -26.14 -6.23
C ARG A 353 -4.17 -25.50 -5.86
N PHE A 354 -4.28 -24.21 -6.16
CA PHE A 354 -5.45 -23.38 -5.92
C PHE A 354 -6.33 -23.26 -7.15
N LEU A 355 -7.64 -23.14 -6.93
CA LEU A 355 -8.62 -22.63 -7.87
C LEU A 355 -9.49 -21.62 -7.12
N GLY A 356 -10.08 -20.65 -7.82
CA GLY A 356 -10.92 -19.66 -7.16
C GLY A 356 -11.27 -18.51 -8.08
N GLY A 357 -12.08 -17.59 -7.58
CA GLY A 357 -12.42 -16.35 -8.29
C GLY A 357 -13.04 -15.33 -7.35
N SER A 358 -12.82 -14.05 -7.66
CA SER A 358 -13.43 -12.93 -6.94
C SER A 358 -14.96 -13.01 -6.98
N ASP A 359 -15.62 -12.58 -5.91
CA ASP A 359 -17.08 -12.52 -5.84
C ASP A 359 -17.61 -11.66 -7.01
N PRO A 360 -18.54 -12.19 -7.82
CA PRO A 360 -19.06 -11.46 -8.98
C PRO A 360 -20.13 -10.44 -8.57
N ARG A 361 -20.61 -10.47 -7.33
CA ARG A 361 -21.58 -9.50 -6.81
C ARG A 361 -20.86 -8.23 -6.38
N SER A 362 -21.63 -7.17 -6.29
CA SER A 362 -21.28 -6.01 -5.47
C SER A 362 -22.32 -5.80 -4.36
N SER A 363 -21.91 -5.20 -3.25
CA SER A 363 -22.80 -4.82 -2.15
C SER A 363 -22.41 -3.50 -1.48
N GLY A 364 -21.47 -2.76 -2.06
CA GLY A 364 -20.98 -1.52 -1.49
C GLY A 364 -21.97 -0.36 -1.65
N LEU A 365 -21.85 0.63 -0.75
CA LEU A 365 -22.68 1.84 -0.71
C LEU A 365 -22.32 2.87 -1.81
N THR A 366 -21.62 2.48 -2.87
CA THR A 366 -21.26 3.40 -3.95
C THR A 366 -22.50 3.84 -4.71
N ALA A 367 -22.62 5.15 -4.92
CA ALA A 367 -23.60 5.73 -5.82
C ALA A 367 -23.50 5.06 -7.20
N GLY A 368 -24.54 4.34 -7.62
CA GLY A 368 -24.62 3.69 -8.94
C GLY A 368 -24.64 2.16 -8.92
N TYR A 369 -24.45 1.49 -7.79
CA TYR A 369 -24.73 0.05 -7.73
C TYR A 369 -26.23 -0.22 -7.53
N THR A 370 -26.89 -0.63 -8.60
CA THR A 370 -28.30 -1.04 -8.65
C THR A 370 -28.42 -2.55 -8.88
N GLY A 371 -27.49 -3.36 -8.35
CA GLY A 371 -27.47 -4.80 -8.62
C GLY A 371 -28.79 -5.45 -8.23
N ASN A 372 -29.54 -5.89 -9.24
CA ASN A 372 -30.78 -6.62 -9.03
C ASN A 372 -30.45 -7.94 -8.33
N GLU A 373 -31.22 -8.31 -7.31
CA GLU A 373 -31.06 -9.56 -6.57
C GLU A 373 -31.02 -10.77 -7.51
N SER A 374 -31.83 -10.77 -8.58
CA SER A 374 -31.82 -11.83 -9.59
C SER A 374 -30.47 -11.97 -10.29
N ASP A 375 -29.82 -10.85 -10.59
CA ASP A 375 -28.54 -10.83 -11.31
C ASP A 375 -27.42 -11.31 -10.40
N ASN A 376 -27.45 -10.92 -9.12
CA ASN A 376 -26.52 -11.42 -8.12
C ASN A 376 -26.64 -12.94 -7.91
N ILE A 377 -27.86 -13.47 -7.85
CA ILE A 377 -28.11 -14.91 -7.75
C ILE A 377 -27.60 -15.62 -9.01
N ALA A 378 -27.91 -15.08 -10.19
CA ALA A 378 -27.46 -15.65 -11.46
C ALA A 378 -25.93 -15.66 -11.57
N ALA A 379 -25.26 -14.57 -11.19
CA ALA A 379 -23.81 -14.43 -11.25
C ALA A 379 -23.08 -15.40 -10.30
N ILE A 380 -23.55 -15.54 -9.05
CA ILE A 380 -23.01 -16.53 -8.10
C ILE A 380 -23.24 -17.96 -8.59
N THR A 381 -24.43 -18.24 -9.13
CA THR A 381 -24.76 -19.57 -9.66
C THR A 381 -23.87 -19.94 -10.86
N ALA A 382 -23.61 -18.96 -11.74
CA ALA A 382 -22.71 -19.13 -12.88
C ALA A 382 -21.26 -19.35 -12.43
N GLN A 383 -20.80 -18.61 -11.41
CA GLN A 383 -19.47 -18.80 -10.84
C GLN A 383 -19.30 -20.19 -10.22
N ASP A 384 -20.25 -20.64 -9.38
CA ASP A 384 -20.22 -21.99 -8.77
C ASP A 384 -20.16 -23.08 -9.84
N GLN A 385 -20.97 -22.93 -10.90
CA GLN A 385 -20.94 -23.85 -12.04
C GLN A 385 -19.55 -23.87 -12.72
N ALA A 386 -19.02 -22.71 -13.09
CA ALA A 386 -17.75 -22.61 -13.81
C ALA A 386 -16.56 -23.13 -12.98
N LEU A 387 -16.52 -22.81 -11.67
CA LEU A 387 -15.48 -23.30 -10.77
C LEU A 387 -15.60 -24.82 -10.54
N THR A 388 -16.82 -25.37 -10.49
CA THR A 388 -17.03 -26.82 -10.42
C THR A 388 -16.50 -27.53 -11.66
N GLU A 389 -16.84 -27.03 -12.84
CA GLU A 389 -16.37 -27.60 -14.11
C GLU A 389 -14.85 -27.56 -14.23
N ALA A 390 -14.24 -26.43 -13.87
CA ALA A 390 -12.79 -26.29 -13.85
C ALA A 390 -12.13 -27.24 -12.84
N ALA A 391 -12.66 -27.33 -11.62
CA ALA A 391 -12.12 -28.25 -10.60
C ALA A 391 -12.17 -29.71 -11.05
N CYS A 392 -13.32 -30.16 -11.56
CA CYS A 392 -13.50 -31.56 -11.99
C CYS A 392 -12.71 -31.91 -13.24
N LYS A 393 -12.48 -30.94 -14.14
CA LYS A 393 -11.63 -31.14 -15.31
C LYS A 393 -10.17 -31.37 -14.94
N GLU A 394 -9.69 -30.66 -13.93
CA GLU A 394 -8.28 -30.72 -13.49
C GLU A 394 -8.02 -31.94 -12.59
N GLY A 395 -8.96 -32.27 -11.70
CA GLY A 395 -8.93 -33.48 -10.87
C GLY A 395 -7.95 -33.47 -9.69
N ASP A 396 -7.10 -32.44 -9.57
CA ASP A 396 -6.03 -32.35 -8.57
C ASP A 396 -5.99 -31.02 -7.79
N VAL A 397 -7.08 -30.24 -7.82
CA VAL A 397 -7.23 -29.00 -7.05
C VAL A 397 -7.25 -29.30 -5.56
N SER A 398 -6.31 -28.66 -4.83
CA SER A 398 -6.13 -28.87 -3.39
C SER A 398 -6.99 -27.92 -2.58
N VAL A 399 -7.10 -26.66 -3.02
CA VAL A 399 -7.89 -25.63 -2.35
C VAL A 399 -8.72 -24.87 -3.36
N LEU A 400 -10.03 -24.81 -3.14
CA LEU A 400 -10.92 -23.85 -3.78
C LEU A 400 -11.09 -22.65 -2.84
N ALA A 401 -10.58 -21.48 -3.23
CA ALA A 401 -10.70 -20.24 -2.49
C ALA A 401 -11.72 -19.32 -3.16
N VAL A 402 -12.79 -18.98 -2.43
CA VAL A 402 -13.86 -18.08 -2.88
C VAL A 402 -14.25 -17.16 -1.74
N HIS A 403 -14.72 -15.96 -2.02
CA HIS A 403 -15.21 -15.09 -0.96
C HIS A 403 -16.51 -15.65 -0.35
N SER A 404 -17.51 -15.94 -1.20
CA SER A 404 -18.82 -16.45 -0.76
C SER A 404 -18.88 -17.97 -0.74
N PRO A 405 -19.36 -18.61 0.35
CA PRO A 405 -19.63 -20.04 0.35
C PRO A 405 -20.67 -20.45 -0.70
N SER A 406 -21.52 -19.53 -1.18
CA SER A 406 -22.49 -19.81 -2.23
C SER A 406 -21.85 -20.04 -3.60
N SER A 407 -20.61 -19.60 -3.82
CA SER A 407 -19.84 -19.79 -5.06
C SER A 407 -19.14 -21.14 -5.14
N ALA A 408 -19.31 -22.02 -4.15
CA ALA A 408 -18.60 -23.30 -4.09
C ALA A 408 -19.49 -24.49 -3.67
N LYS A 409 -20.82 -24.33 -3.66
CA LYS A 409 -21.75 -25.37 -3.20
C LYS A 409 -21.67 -26.62 -4.09
N LYS A 410 -21.75 -26.44 -5.41
CA LYS A 410 -21.63 -27.55 -6.36
C LYS A 410 -20.22 -28.12 -6.36
N ALA A 411 -19.19 -27.26 -6.25
CA ALA A 411 -17.81 -27.71 -6.23
C ALA A 411 -17.53 -28.59 -5.00
N ALA A 412 -18.02 -28.18 -3.82
CA ALA A 412 -17.93 -28.99 -2.60
C ALA A 412 -18.64 -30.34 -2.74
N ALA A 413 -19.87 -30.33 -3.28
CA ALA A 413 -20.67 -31.53 -3.50
C ALA A 413 -20.09 -32.47 -4.57
N SER A 414 -19.28 -31.96 -5.51
CA SER A 414 -18.69 -32.79 -6.57
C SER A 414 -17.60 -33.75 -6.07
N GLY A 415 -16.86 -33.38 -5.02
CA GLY A 415 -15.67 -34.10 -4.55
C GLY A 415 -14.41 -33.84 -5.38
N CYS A 416 -14.44 -32.86 -6.29
CA CYS A 416 -13.32 -32.55 -7.17
C CYS A 416 -12.24 -31.65 -6.54
N VAL A 417 -12.43 -31.21 -5.30
CA VAL A 417 -11.49 -30.37 -4.54
C VAL A 417 -11.29 -30.93 -3.14
N ASP A 418 -10.08 -30.84 -2.59
CA ASP A 418 -9.81 -31.41 -1.26
C ASP A 418 -10.33 -30.49 -0.13
N LEU A 419 -10.20 -29.17 -0.27
CA LEU A 419 -10.65 -28.15 0.70
C LEU A 419 -11.32 -26.95 0.00
N VAL A 420 -12.44 -26.48 0.55
CA VAL A 420 -13.08 -25.20 0.19
C VAL A 420 -12.90 -24.22 1.34
N LEU A 421 -12.33 -23.05 1.05
CA LEU A 421 -12.20 -21.94 1.98
C LEU A 421 -13.07 -20.76 1.53
N SER A 422 -13.85 -20.21 2.45
CA SER A 422 -14.65 -19.01 2.20
C SER A 422 -14.70 -18.01 3.37
N GLY A 423 -15.25 -16.82 3.12
CA GLY A 423 -15.55 -15.77 4.09
C GLY A 423 -17.01 -15.34 4.02
N HIS A 424 -17.27 -14.03 3.88
CA HIS A 424 -18.56 -13.38 3.60
C HIS A 424 -19.58 -13.38 4.74
N LEU A 425 -19.63 -14.45 5.55
CA LEU A 425 -20.61 -14.59 6.63
C LEU A 425 -20.19 -13.89 7.93
N HIS A 426 -18.94 -13.41 7.99
CA HIS A 426 -18.29 -12.81 9.17
C HIS A 426 -18.34 -13.71 10.42
N ARG A 427 -18.64 -15.00 10.25
CA ARG A 427 -18.71 -15.99 11.31
C ARG A 427 -18.22 -17.31 10.77
N GLN A 428 -17.63 -18.10 11.63
CA GLN A 428 -17.18 -19.42 11.25
C GLN A 428 -18.39 -20.32 10.92
N VAL A 429 -18.30 -21.08 9.81
CA VAL A 429 -19.19 -22.20 9.51
C VAL A 429 -18.32 -23.38 9.10
N GLY A 430 -18.48 -24.51 9.79
CA GLY A 430 -17.60 -25.67 9.66
C GLY A 430 -16.36 -25.59 10.59
N PRO A 431 -15.32 -26.39 10.35
CA PRO A 431 -15.15 -27.23 9.15
C PRO A 431 -16.15 -28.39 9.11
N THR A 432 -16.65 -28.70 7.92
CA THR A 432 -17.54 -29.84 7.67
C THR A 432 -16.92 -30.72 6.60
N SER A 433 -16.82 -32.02 6.87
CA SER A 433 -16.37 -33.00 5.88
C SER A 433 -17.59 -33.61 5.18
N GLY A 434 -17.57 -33.62 3.85
CA GLY A 434 -18.57 -34.29 3.02
C GLY A 434 -17.91 -35.32 2.11
N THR A 435 -18.68 -36.31 1.68
CA THR A 435 -18.29 -37.19 0.57
C THR A 435 -18.97 -36.66 -0.69
N GLY A 436 -18.17 -36.28 -1.69
CA GLY A 436 -18.67 -35.78 -2.95
C GLY A 436 -19.29 -36.87 -3.82
N LEU A 437 -19.94 -36.44 -4.90
CA LEU A 437 -20.59 -37.33 -5.88
C LEU A 437 -19.62 -38.32 -6.53
N ASN A 438 -18.32 -37.99 -6.60
CA ASN A 438 -17.27 -38.88 -7.09
C ASN A 438 -16.67 -39.81 -6.01
N GLY A 439 -17.21 -39.81 -4.79
CA GLY A 439 -16.75 -40.62 -3.65
C GLY A 439 -15.53 -40.06 -2.90
N ARG A 440 -14.93 -38.95 -3.35
CA ARG A 440 -13.82 -38.28 -2.65
C ARG A 440 -14.34 -37.36 -1.55
N SER A 441 -13.55 -37.19 -0.49
CA SER A 441 -13.86 -36.27 0.59
C SER A 441 -13.50 -34.83 0.24
N THR A 442 -14.42 -33.92 0.52
CA THR A 442 -14.19 -32.47 0.51
C THR A 442 -14.42 -31.92 1.91
N VAL A 443 -13.52 -31.07 2.39
CA VAL A 443 -13.75 -30.28 3.61
C VAL A 443 -14.15 -28.87 3.23
N THR A 444 -15.16 -28.30 3.89
CA THR A 444 -15.57 -26.91 3.70
C THR A 444 -15.40 -26.13 5.00
N LEU A 445 -14.75 -24.97 4.95
CA LEU A 445 -14.66 -24.03 6.07
C LEU A 445 -14.94 -22.61 5.58
N THR A 446 -15.96 -21.98 6.16
CA THR A 446 -16.09 -20.53 6.14
C THR A 446 -15.38 -19.95 7.36
N THR A 447 -14.38 -19.12 7.15
CA THR A 447 -13.64 -18.40 8.19
C THR A 447 -14.43 -17.15 8.62
N GLY A 448 -14.38 -16.80 9.90
CA GLY A 448 -14.94 -15.56 10.41
C GLY A 448 -14.18 -14.31 9.93
N THR A 449 -14.68 -13.13 10.26
CA THR A 449 -14.07 -11.86 9.84
C THR A 449 -12.72 -11.62 10.51
N ALA A 450 -11.67 -11.31 9.76
CA ALA A 450 -10.37 -10.93 10.30
C ALA A 450 -10.37 -9.52 10.89
N GLY A 451 -11.25 -8.64 10.41
CA GLY A 451 -11.38 -7.26 10.89
C GLY A 451 -12.34 -7.07 12.07
N GLY A 452 -13.13 -8.08 12.45
CA GLY A 452 -14.21 -7.89 13.42
C GLY A 452 -15.30 -6.95 12.87
N ALA A 453 -15.74 -7.19 11.63
CA ALA A 453 -16.68 -6.35 10.91
C ALA A 453 -18.15 -6.56 11.30
N VAL A 454 -18.79 -5.56 11.91
CA VAL A 454 -20.24 -5.57 12.22
C VAL A 454 -21.07 -5.05 11.04
N TYR A 455 -20.47 -4.20 10.19
CA TYR A 455 -21.04 -3.61 8.98
C TYR A 455 -19.96 -3.58 7.89
N ALA A 456 -20.27 -3.01 6.73
CA ALA A 456 -19.34 -2.82 5.61
C ALA A 456 -18.01 -2.16 6.01
N PHE A 457 -18.00 -1.32 7.05
CA PHE A 457 -16.80 -0.63 7.53
C PHE A 457 -16.45 -1.10 8.95
N ALA A 458 -15.27 -1.71 9.12
CA ALA A 458 -14.81 -2.26 10.40
C ALA A 458 -13.68 -1.45 11.04
N LEU A 459 -13.11 -0.47 10.32
CA LEU A 459 -12.07 0.38 10.86
C LEU A 459 -12.55 1.14 12.12
N GLY A 460 -11.73 1.08 13.16
CA GLY A 460 -12.00 1.71 14.44
C GLY A 460 -10.85 1.52 15.42
N SER A 461 -10.88 2.25 16.53
CA SER A 461 -9.84 2.21 17.57
C SER A 461 -9.76 0.89 18.37
N LYS A 462 -10.69 -0.04 18.15
CA LYS A 462 -10.72 -1.39 18.73
C LYS A 462 -11.66 -2.31 17.94
N LEU A 463 -11.56 -3.61 18.18
CA LEU A 463 -12.50 -4.59 17.65
C LEU A 463 -13.95 -4.31 18.13
N ARG A 464 -14.90 -4.33 17.20
CA ARG A 464 -16.34 -4.13 17.48
C ARG A 464 -17.09 -5.45 17.72
N ARG A 465 -16.58 -6.55 17.18
CA ARG A 465 -17.02 -7.95 17.41
C ARG A 465 -15.78 -8.85 17.37
N SER A 466 -15.97 -10.12 17.69
CA SER A 466 -14.91 -11.10 17.59
C SER A 466 -14.38 -11.19 16.16
N ALA A 467 -13.06 -11.19 16.02
CA ALA A 467 -12.36 -11.44 14.77
C ALA A 467 -11.81 -12.86 14.74
N GLN A 468 -11.45 -13.35 13.56
CA GLN A 468 -10.89 -14.68 13.35
C GLN A 468 -9.89 -14.69 12.19
N VAL A 469 -8.83 -15.47 12.36
CA VAL A 469 -7.98 -15.97 11.26
C VAL A 469 -7.94 -17.48 11.32
N THR A 470 -7.61 -18.15 10.22
CA THR A 470 -7.46 -19.61 10.20
C THR A 470 -6.07 -20.00 9.75
N ILE A 471 -5.41 -20.91 10.47
CA ILE A 471 -4.18 -21.55 10.01
C ILE A 471 -4.56 -22.81 9.24
N VAL A 472 -3.98 -23.00 8.06
CA VAL A 472 -4.12 -24.22 7.25
C VAL A 472 -2.76 -24.89 7.17
N THR A 473 -2.70 -26.18 7.49
CA THR A 473 -1.48 -27.00 7.36
C THR A 473 -1.58 -27.85 6.10
N PHE A 474 -0.50 -27.93 5.34
CA PHE A 474 -0.38 -28.71 4.12
C PHE A 474 0.76 -29.71 4.24
N ALA A 475 0.62 -30.88 3.62
CA ALA A 475 1.70 -31.85 3.41
C ALA A 475 1.69 -32.30 1.94
N GLY A 476 2.82 -32.17 1.25
CA GLY A 476 2.91 -32.48 -0.19
C GLY A 476 1.87 -31.74 -1.05
N GLY A 477 1.53 -30.50 -0.67
CA GLY A 477 0.54 -29.67 -1.36
C GLY A 477 -0.93 -29.96 -1.02
N LYS A 478 -1.22 -30.99 -0.21
CA LYS A 478 -2.59 -31.34 0.23
C LYS A 478 -2.90 -30.78 1.61
N PRO A 479 -4.12 -30.28 1.87
CA PRO A 479 -4.51 -29.82 3.20
C PRO A 479 -4.57 -31.01 4.19
N VAL A 480 -3.92 -30.89 5.33
CA VAL A 480 -3.88 -31.92 6.38
C VAL A 480 -4.40 -31.45 7.73
N GLY A 481 -4.68 -30.15 7.87
CA GLY A 481 -5.42 -29.66 9.02
C GLY A 481 -5.72 -28.18 9.03
N LEU A 482 -6.62 -27.80 9.95
CA LEU A 482 -7.16 -26.47 10.13
C LEU A 482 -7.07 -26.08 11.61
N GLN A 483 -6.74 -24.82 11.88
CA GLN A 483 -6.76 -24.28 13.24
C GLN A 483 -7.24 -22.82 13.23
N PRO A 484 -8.53 -22.58 13.51
CA PRO A 484 -9.04 -21.23 13.72
C PRO A 484 -8.44 -20.56 14.96
N VAL A 485 -8.19 -19.25 14.88
CA VAL A 485 -7.72 -18.42 16.00
C VAL A 485 -8.66 -17.23 16.13
N ASN A 486 -9.32 -17.11 17.28
CA ASN A 486 -10.33 -16.10 17.57
C ASN A 486 -9.74 -14.96 18.41
N PHE A 487 -10.13 -13.73 18.11
CA PHE A 487 -9.77 -12.52 18.85
C PHE A 487 -11.03 -11.85 19.36
N GLU A 488 -11.19 -11.77 20.67
CA GLU A 488 -12.37 -11.16 21.29
C GLU A 488 -12.21 -9.64 21.42
N PRO A 489 -13.31 -8.85 21.42
CA PRO A 489 -13.27 -7.41 21.66
C PRO A 489 -12.58 -6.98 22.97
N GLY A 490 -12.55 -7.87 23.97
CA GLY A 490 -11.82 -7.69 25.22
C GLY A 490 -10.29 -7.89 25.11
N GLY A 491 -9.77 -8.22 23.93
CA GLY A 491 -8.36 -8.47 23.66
C GLY A 491 -7.88 -9.86 24.09
N LEU A 492 -8.79 -10.81 24.33
CA LEU A 492 -8.48 -12.22 24.56
C LEU A 492 -8.27 -12.92 23.22
N ILE A 493 -7.26 -13.78 23.12
CA ILE A 493 -6.99 -14.58 21.92
C ILE A 493 -7.14 -16.05 22.28
N LYS A 494 -7.89 -16.80 21.47
CA LYS A 494 -8.16 -18.23 21.65
C LYS A 494 -7.84 -18.98 20.36
N ALA A 495 -6.75 -19.73 20.36
CA ALA A 495 -6.54 -20.75 19.34
C ALA A 495 -7.49 -21.92 19.60
N ALA A 496 -8.20 -22.37 18.57
CA ALA A 496 -8.98 -23.60 18.63
C ALA A 496 -8.05 -24.82 18.57
N ASP A 497 -8.60 -25.99 18.90
CA ASP A 497 -7.90 -27.25 18.70
C ASP A 497 -7.57 -27.47 17.22
N TYR A 498 -6.46 -28.16 16.96
CA TYR A 498 -6.10 -28.57 15.60
C TYR A 498 -7.11 -29.61 15.08
N ILE A 499 -7.64 -29.37 13.89
CA ILE A 499 -8.63 -30.22 13.23
C ILE A 499 -7.95 -30.92 12.05
N PRO A 500 -7.66 -32.24 12.14
CA PRO A 500 -7.09 -32.98 11.02
C PRO A 500 -8.02 -32.99 9.81
N VAL A 501 -7.46 -32.81 8.62
CA VAL A 501 -8.15 -32.95 7.33
C VAL A 501 -7.66 -34.22 6.65
N VAL A 502 -8.60 -35.12 6.34
CA VAL A 502 -8.30 -36.37 5.64
C VAL A 502 -8.71 -36.23 4.18
N THR A 503 -7.73 -36.05 3.31
CA THR A 503 -7.96 -36.00 1.86
C THR A 503 -8.04 -37.40 1.27
N SER A 504 -8.92 -37.61 0.29
CA SER A 504 -8.93 -38.86 -0.48
C SER A 504 -7.65 -39.04 -1.32
N PRO A 505 -7.30 -40.28 -1.67
CA PRO A 505 -6.38 -40.54 -2.77
C PRO A 505 -6.84 -39.83 -4.05
N ARG A 506 -5.89 -39.36 -4.85
CA ARG A 506 -6.19 -38.72 -6.13
C ARG A 506 -6.28 -39.76 -7.24
#